data_AF-A0A1X0DSS7-F1
#
_entry.id   AF-A0A1X0DSS7-F1
#
_cell.length_a   1.000
_cell.length_b   1.000
_cell.length_c   1.000
_cell.angle_alpha   90.00
_cell.angle_beta   90.00
_cell.angle_gamma   90.00
#
_symmetry.space_group_name_H-M   'P 1'
#
loop_
_entity.id
_entity.type
_entity.pdbx_description
1 polymer ?
#
loop_
_entity_poly.entity_id
_entity_poly.type
_entity_poly.pdbx_seq_one_letter_code
_entity_poly.pdbx_strand_id
1 'polypeptide(L)'
;MELLAQNEGIEVVRVAADWNESGFLLREEGRPPIIGINRKTSPKRQRFTIAHELGHWRLHEGKPLIVDQSVMVNKRNDVSSQASDLQEIQANQFAAALLMPESLVRVRANHSAIEGFRSRDELISRLSSEFDVSTDAMSWRLVNLGILSS
;
A
#
# COMPACT_ATOMS: atom_id res chain seq x y z
N MET A 1 -5.76 -1.64 -10.37
CA MET A 1 -5.79 -0.60 -9.32
C MET A 1 -6.42 0.68 -9.83
N GLU A 2 -6.02 1.19 -10.99
CA GLU A 2 -6.64 2.40 -11.57
C GLU A 2 -8.14 2.27 -11.80
N LEU A 3 -8.58 1.14 -12.39
CA LEU A 3 -10.01 0.87 -12.57
C LEU A 3 -10.78 0.92 -11.24
N LEU A 4 -10.15 0.50 -10.13
CA LEU A 4 -10.78 0.56 -8.82
C LEU A 4 -10.93 2.02 -8.35
N ALA A 5 -9.89 2.84 -8.52
CA ALA A 5 -9.96 4.27 -8.22
C ALA A 5 -10.99 5.00 -9.09
N GLN A 6 -11.02 4.70 -10.39
CA GLN A 6 -11.99 5.27 -11.33
C GLN A 6 -13.43 4.89 -10.96
N ASN A 7 -13.67 3.66 -10.52
CA ASN A 7 -14.99 3.23 -10.03
C ASN A 7 -15.44 3.98 -8.78
N GLU A 8 -14.52 4.60 -8.05
CA GLU A 8 -14.79 5.48 -6.91
C GLU A 8 -14.86 6.97 -7.29
N GLY A 9 -14.81 7.28 -8.59
CA GLY A 9 -14.82 8.65 -9.10
C GLY A 9 -13.49 9.39 -8.90
N ILE A 10 -12.40 8.66 -8.66
CA ILE A 10 -11.07 9.22 -8.43
C ILE A 10 -10.23 9.12 -9.71
N GLU A 11 -9.66 10.24 -10.14
CA GLU A 11 -8.75 10.27 -11.27
C GLU A 11 -7.34 9.85 -10.83
N VAL A 12 -6.65 9.03 -11.63
CA VAL A 12 -5.25 8.66 -11.39
C VAL A 12 -4.35 9.35 -12.42
N VAL A 13 -3.45 10.20 -11.95
CA VAL A 13 -2.49 10.92 -12.80
C VAL A 13 -1.07 10.48 -12.48
N ARG A 14 -0.25 10.32 -13.52
CA ARG A 14 1.16 9.97 -13.38
C ARG A 14 2.05 11.16 -13.70
N VAL A 15 2.88 11.53 -12.74
CA VAL A 15 3.83 12.62 -12.86
C VAL A 15 5.26 12.10 -12.79
N ALA A 16 6.17 12.64 -13.62
CA ALA A 16 7.58 12.55 -13.29
C ALA A 16 7.86 13.64 -12.27
N ALA A 17 8.14 13.22 -11.05
CA ALA A 17 8.52 14.13 -9.99
C ALA A 17 9.86 13.70 -9.42
N ASP A 18 10.66 14.70 -9.01
CA ASP A 18 11.97 14.50 -8.41
C ASP A 18 11.90 14.38 -6.87
N TRP A 19 10.71 14.51 -6.29
CA TRP A 19 10.49 14.26 -4.87
C TRP A 19 10.59 12.76 -4.54
N ASN A 20 10.89 12.47 -3.27
CA ASN A 20 11.07 11.10 -2.78
C ASN A 20 9.73 10.34 -2.62
N GLU A 21 8.63 11.10 -2.70
CA GLU A 21 7.27 10.66 -2.46
C GLU A 21 6.76 9.80 -3.62
N SER A 22 6.03 8.74 -3.27
CA SER A 22 5.55 7.76 -4.27
C SER A 22 4.23 8.18 -4.90
N GLY A 23 3.44 9.01 -4.19
CA GLY A 23 2.18 9.56 -4.64
C GLY A 23 1.59 10.56 -3.66
N PHE A 24 0.37 11.01 -3.95
CA PHE A 24 -0.42 11.88 -3.09
C PHE A 24 -1.91 11.74 -3.41
N LEU A 25 -2.76 12.16 -2.47
CA LEU A 25 -4.21 12.33 -2.67
C LEU A 25 -4.59 13.81 -2.56
N LEU A 26 -5.17 14.34 -3.64
CA LEU A 26 -5.69 15.70 -3.72
C LEU A 26 -7.23 15.68 -3.65
N ARG A 27 -7.77 16.49 -2.75
CA ARG A 27 -9.21 16.69 -2.53
C ARG A 27 -9.53 18.17 -2.69
N GLU A 28 -10.09 18.55 -3.83
CA GLU A 28 -10.48 19.94 -4.08
C GLU A 28 -12.00 20.06 -4.14
N GLU A 29 -12.55 21.03 -3.41
CA GLU A 29 -14.00 21.24 -3.37
C GLU A 29 -14.54 21.56 -4.78
N GLY A 30 -15.60 20.86 -5.18
CA GLY A 30 -16.20 21.02 -6.51
C GLY A 30 -15.40 20.37 -7.65
N ARG A 31 -14.35 19.60 -7.37
CA ARG A 31 -13.63 18.79 -8.36
C ARG A 31 -13.56 17.31 -7.98
N PRO A 32 -13.45 16.39 -8.95
CA PRO A 32 -13.15 14.99 -8.65
C PRO A 32 -11.83 14.86 -7.89
N PRO A 33 -11.73 13.97 -6.90
CA PRO A 33 -10.48 13.69 -6.21
C PRO A 33 -9.44 13.10 -7.18
N ILE A 34 -8.17 13.36 -6.88
CA ILE A 34 -7.05 12.96 -7.72
C ILE A 34 -6.02 12.18 -6.90
N ILE A 35 -5.61 11.01 -7.40
CA ILE A 35 -4.43 10.28 -6.95
C ILE A 35 -3.27 10.58 -7.90
N GLY A 36 -2.24 11.26 -7.39
CA GLY A 36 -0.99 11.46 -8.10
C GLY A 36 -0.01 10.32 -7.84
N ILE A 37 0.66 9.80 -8.87
CA ILE A 37 1.65 8.73 -8.75
C ILE A 37 2.97 9.15 -9.39
N ASN A 38 4.08 8.94 -8.69
CA ASN A 38 5.41 9.15 -9.25
C ASN A 38 5.77 8.03 -10.24
N ARG A 39 5.75 8.36 -11.54
CA ARG A 39 5.98 7.41 -12.64
C ARG A 39 7.41 6.84 -12.67
N LYS A 40 8.34 7.43 -11.93
CA LYS A 40 9.73 6.93 -11.80
C LYS A 40 9.83 5.73 -10.85
N THR A 41 8.81 5.46 -10.04
CA THR A 41 8.78 4.31 -9.13
C THR A 41 8.42 3.02 -9.87
N SER A 42 8.77 1.85 -9.30
CA SER A 42 8.47 0.55 -9.92
C SER A 42 6.96 0.31 -10.03
N PRO A 43 6.47 -0.47 -11.02
CA PRO A 43 5.04 -0.76 -11.18
C PRO A 43 4.39 -1.32 -9.90
N LYS A 44 5.09 -2.20 -9.18
CA LYS A 44 4.66 -2.74 -7.89
C LYS A 44 4.47 -1.66 -6.84
N ARG A 45 5.40 -0.68 -6.78
CA ARG A 45 5.32 0.47 -5.87
C ARG A 45 4.17 1.39 -6.26
N GLN A 46 3.99 1.69 -7.55
CA GLN A 46 2.83 2.45 -8.04
C GLN A 46 1.51 1.78 -7.65
N ARG A 47 1.41 0.45 -7.82
CA ARG A 47 0.23 -0.34 -7.47
C ARG A 47 -0.08 -0.28 -5.97
N PHE A 48 0.96 -0.36 -5.12
CA PHE A 48 0.83 -0.18 -3.68
C PHE A 48 0.40 1.23 -3.31
N THR A 49 1.02 2.26 -3.90
CA THR A 49 0.66 3.66 -3.66
C THR A 49 -0.80 3.93 -4.01
N ILE A 50 -1.31 3.49 -5.17
CA ILE A 50 -2.74 3.67 -5.48
C ILE A 50 -3.63 2.99 -4.42
N ALA A 51 -3.27 1.78 -3.97
CA ALA A 51 -4.02 1.08 -2.93
C ALA A 51 -3.97 1.82 -1.57
N HIS A 52 -2.83 2.42 -1.25
CA HIS A 52 -2.61 3.23 -0.05
C HIS A 52 -3.45 4.51 -0.08
N GLU A 53 -3.42 5.27 -1.18
CA GLU A 53 -4.22 6.48 -1.33
C GLU A 53 -5.73 6.20 -1.35
N LEU A 54 -6.15 5.03 -1.86
CA LEU A 54 -7.53 4.55 -1.71
C LEU A 54 -7.89 4.26 -0.25
N GLY A 55 -6.93 3.80 0.55
CA GLY A 55 -7.08 3.68 1.99
C GLY A 55 -7.34 5.05 2.63
N HIS A 56 -6.55 6.06 2.29
CA HIS A 56 -6.82 7.44 2.73
C HIS A 56 -8.18 7.94 2.26
N TRP A 57 -8.55 7.69 1.01
CA TRP A 57 -9.84 8.07 0.45
C TRP A 57 -11.01 7.52 1.28
N ARG A 58 -10.99 6.22 1.58
CA ARG A 58 -12.11 5.51 2.20
C ARG A 58 -12.16 5.61 3.72
N LEU A 59 -11.01 5.67 4.39
CA LEU A 59 -10.94 5.57 5.85
C LEU A 59 -10.88 6.93 6.54
N HIS A 60 -10.44 7.97 5.84
CA HIS A 60 -10.14 9.26 6.45
C HIS A 60 -10.90 10.40 5.76
N GLU A 61 -11.60 11.20 6.54
CA GLU A 61 -12.14 12.50 6.12
C GLU A 61 -10.96 13.50 6.05
N GLY A 62 -10.23 13.46 4.95
CA GLY A 62 -8.95 14.17 4.77
C GLY A 62 -9.07 15.68 4.60
N LYS A 63 -7.93 16.38 4.72
CA LYS A 63 -7.74 17.80 4.34
C LYS A 63 -7.56 17.93 2.81
N PRO A 64 -7.62 19.15 2.23
CA PRO A 64 -7.61 19.35 0.77
C PRO A 64 -6.38 18.78 0.03
N LEU A 65 -5.22 18.70 0.70
CA LEU A 65 -4.02 18.09 0.15
C LEU A 65 -3.37 17.21 1.23
N ILE A 66 -3.21 15.93 0.93
CA ILE A 66 -2.36 15.01 1.69
C ILE A 66 -1.16 14.73 0.78
N VAL A 67 -0.03 15.37 1.08
CA VAL A 67 1.25 15.02 0.47
C VAL A 67 1.82 13.89 1.29
N ASP A 68 1.77 12.68 0.75
CA ASP A 68 2.19 11.50 1.49
C ASP A 68 3.72 11.36 1.46
N GLN A 69 4.35 11.54 2.62
CA GLN A 69 5.78 11.32 2.82
C GLN A 69 6.06 9.82 2.86
N SER A 70 6.16 9.24 1.67
CA SER A 70 6.62 7.89 1.38
C SER A 70 7.27 7.14 2.56
N VAL A 71 6.54 6.16 3.11
CA VAL A 71 7.01 4.81 3.53
C VAL A 71 8.33 4.76 4.34
N MET A 72 8.69 5.83 5.05
CA MET A 72 9.73 5.80 6.06
C MET A 72 9.09 6.10 7.39
N VAL A 73 8.84 5.04 8.15
CA VAL A 73 8.76 5.10 9.61
C VAL A 73 10.00 5.86 10.08
N ASN A 74 9.86 7.16 10.37
CA ASN A 74 10.70 8.03 11.21
C ASN A 74 10.79 9.46 10.66
N LYS A 75 9.93 10.39 11.13
CA LYS A 75 10.32 11.52 12.00
C LYS A 75 9.20 12.57 12.22
N ARG A 76 8.67 12.56 13.45
CA ARG A 76 8.51 13.65 14.45
C ARG A 76 7.75 14.95 14.07
N ASN A 77 6.60 15.17 14.74
CA ASN A 77 6.30 16.36 15.59
C ASN A 77 4.98 16.17 16.41
N ASP A 78 5.09 16.34 17.73
CA ASP A 78 4.16 15.86 18.77
C ASP A 78 2.71 16.40 18.68
N VAL A 79 1.75 15.51 18.96
CA VAL A 79 0.28 15.65 18.96
C VAL A 79 -0.42 15.52 17.60
N SER A 80 -0.04 16.29 16.57
CA SER A 80 -0.61 16.05 15.22
C SER A 80 -0.02 14.82 14.54
N SER A 81 1.19 14.42 14.93
CA SER A 81 1.85 13.23 14.39
C SER A 81 1.14 11.93 14.73
N GLN A 82 0.54 11.78 15.92
CA GLN A 82 -0.04 10.49 16.30
C GLN A 82 -1.27 10.14 15.47
N ALA A 83 -2.12 11.13 15.17
CA ALA A 83 -3.27 10.92 14.30
C ALA A 83 -2.85 10.67 12.85
N SER A 84 -1.83 11.38 12.34
CA SER A 84 -1.29 11.08 11.00
C SER A 84 -0.62 9.71 10.96
N ASP A 85 0.16 9.34 11.97
CA ASP A 85 0.82 8.04 12.07
C ASP A 85 -0.21 6.89 12.08
N LEU A 86 -1.33 7.07 12.80
CA LEU A 86 -2.43 6.10 12.78
C LEU A 86 -3.10 6.01 11.39
N GLN A 87 -3.34 7.13 10.72
CA GLN A 87 -3.89 7.15 9.36
C GLN A 87 -2.95 6.45 8.37
N GLU A 88 -1.65 6.72 8.43
CA GLU A 88 -0.64 6.06 7.60
C GLU A 88 -0.61 4.54 7.85
N ILE A 89 -0.67 4.12 9.12
CA ILE A 89 -0.74 2.70 9.48
C ILE A 89 -2.03 2.08 8.90
N GLN A 90 -3.17 2.74 9.04
CA GLN A 90 -4.45 2.26 8.53
C GLN A 90 -4.48 2.17 7.01
N ALA A 91 -3.95 3.17 6.30
CA ALA A 91 -3.84 3.17 4.85
C ALA A 91 -2.89 2.07 4.35
N ASN A 92 -1.76 1.85 5.02
CA ASN A 92 -0.85 0.74 4.72
C ASN A 92 -1.51 -0.62 4.96
N GLN A 93 -2.23 -0.79 6.06
CA GLN A 93 -2.99 -2.02 6.35
C GLN A 93 -4.08 -2.27 5.31
N PHE A 94 -4.80 -1.22 4.92
CA PHE A 94 -5.79 -1.26 3.84
C PHE A 94 -5.16 -1.69 2.52
N ALA A 95 -4.06 -1.06 2.10
CA ALA A 95 -3.35 -1.38 0.88
C ALA A 95 -2.87 -2.84 0.88
N ALA A 96 -2.29 -3.30 1.98
CA ALA A 96 -1.85 -4.67 2.15
C ALA A 96 -3.01 -5.66 2.10
N ALA A 97 -4.15 -5.36 2.73
CA ALA A 97 -5.33 -6.22 2.70
C ALA A 97 -6.00 -6.27 1.33
N LEU A 98 -6.02 -5.15 0.60
CA LEU A 98 -6.57 -5.06 -0.75
C LEU A 98 -5.71 -5.81 -1.78
N LEU A 99 -4.38 -5.68 -1.69
CA LEU A 99 -3.46 -6.34 -2.61
C LEU A 99 -3.17 -7.79 -2.23
N MET A 100 -3.22 -8.12 -0.95
CA MET A 100 -2.92 -9.44 -0.40
C MET A 100 -4.02 -9.87 0.59
N PRO A 101 -5.23 -10.23 0.09
CA PRO A 101 -6.34 -10.65 0.93
C PRO A 101 -5.96 -11.82 1.84
N GLU A 102 -6.31 -11.75 3.12
CA GLU A 102 -5.86 -12.71 4.13
C GLU A 102 -6.21 -14.16 3.77
N SER A 103 -7.45 -14.42 3.35
CA SER A 103 -7.89 -15.75 2.97
C SER A 103 -7.04 -16.34 1.84
N LEU A 104 -6.73 -15.54 0.82
CA LEU A 104 -5.89 -15.96 -0.30
C LEU A 104 -4.44 -16.19 0.16
N VAL A 105 -3.87 -15.29 0.95
CA VAL A 105 -2.50 -15.44 1.46
C VAL A 105 -2.36 -16.71 2.29
N ARG A 106 -3.31 -16.99 3.19
CA ARG A 106 -3.30 -18.21 4.02
C ARG A 106 -3.41 -19.47 3.16
N VAL A 107 -4.32 -19.50 2.19
CA VAL A 107 -4.46 -20.64 1.26
C VAL A 107 -3.16 -20.87 0.49
N ARG A 108 -2.54 -19.81 -0.03
CA ARG A 108 -1.30 -19.94 -0.82
C ARG A 108 -0.07 -20.28 0.02
N ALA A 109 0.02 -19.76 1.24
CA ALA A 109 1.08 -20.13 2.18
C ALA A 109 0.98 -21.62 2.55
N ASN A 110 -0.22 -22.12 2.85
CA ASN A 110 -0.45 -23.53 3.15
C ASN A 110 -0.15 -24.43 1.94
N HIS A 111 -0.60 -24.06 0.74
CA HIS A 111 -0.30 -24.80 -0.47
C HIS A 111 1.21 -24.86 -0.74
N SER A 112 1.90 -23.74 -0.54
CA SER A 112 3.36 -23.69 -0.68
C SER A 112 4.05 -24.61 0.33
N ALA A 113 3.56 -24.69 1.57
CA ALA A 113 4.09 -25.60 2.58
C ALA A 113 3.96 -27.07 2.16
N ILE A 114 2.83 -27.43 1.53
CA ILE A 114 2.58 -28.77 1.00
C ILE A 114 3.54 -29.08 -0.17
N GLU A 115 3.81 -28.11 -1.04
CA GLU A 115 4.74 -28.25 -2.16
C GLU A 115 6.22 -28.22 -1.75
N GLY A 116 6.52 -27.98 -0.47
CA GLY A 116 7.86 -28.14 0.10
C GLY A 116 8.82 -26.98 -0.18
N PHE A 117 8.41 -25.74 0.09
CA PHE A 117 9.38 -24.62 0.12
C PHE A 117 10.47 -24.87 1.17
N ARG A 118 11.71 -24.49 0.85
CA ARG A 118 12.91 -24.85 1.61
C ARG A 118 13.33 -23.77 2.61
N SER A 119 12.80 -22.56 2.50
CA SER A 119 13.13 -21.45 3.40
C SER A 119 12.06 -20.35 3.46
N ARG A 120 12.17 -19.50 4.49
CA ARG A 120 11.38 -18.27 4.63
C ARG A 120 11.46 -17.39 3.37
N ASP A 121 12.66 -17.20 2.83
CA ASP A 121 12.90 -16.32 1.69
C ASP A 121 12.27 -16.87 0.41
N GLU A 122 12.26 -18.19 0.24
CA GLU A 122 11.60 -18.84 -0.89
C GLU A 122 10.08 -18.63 -0.85
N LEU A 123 9.47 -18.77 0.33
CA LEU A 123 8.04 -18.48 0.52
C LEU A 123 7.72 -17.01 0.21
N ILE A 124 8.51 -16.07 0.75
CA ILE A 124 8.32 -14.63 0.51
C ILE A 124 8.46 -14.31 -0.98
N SER A 125 9.53 -14.80 -1.62
CA SER A 125 9.79 -14.58 -3.04
C SER A 125 8.64 -15.09 -3.90
N ARG A 126 8.21 -16.33 -3.66
CA ARG A 126 7.12 -16.97 -4.40
C ARG A 126 5.81 -16.20 -4.26
N LEU A 127 5.37 -15.92 -3.03
CA LEU A 127 4.11 -15.22 -2.80
C LEU A 127 4.19 -13.77 -3.30
N SER A 128 5.33 -13.09 -3.16
CA SER A 128 5.48 -11.72 -3.67
C SER A 128 5.34 -11.64 -5.19
N SER A 129 5.79 -12.68 -5.90
CA SER A 129 5.58 -12.83 -7.34
C SER A 129 4.10 -13.06 -7.65
N GLU A 130 3.45 -13.96 -6.92
CA GLU A 130 2.05 -14.33 -7.15
C GLU A 130 1.06 -13.20 -6.92
N PHE A 131 1.25 -12.41 -5.86
CA PHE A 131 0.39 -11.28 -5.51
C PHE A 131 0.80 -9.98 -6.22
N ASP A 132 1.87 -10.01 -7.02
CA ASP A 132 2.47 -8.86 -7.70
C ASP A 132 2.75 -7.68 -6.74
N VAL A 133 3.54 -7.97 -5.70
CA VAL A 133 4.00 -7.01 -4.70
C VAL A 133 5.52 -7.13 -4.48
N SER A 134 6.11 -6.22 -3.71
CA SER A 134 7.52 -6.35 -3.30
C SER A 134 7.70 -7.48 -2.27
N THR A 135 8.92 -8.00 -2.18
CA THR A 135 9.30 -8.97 -1.14
C THR A 135 9.10 -8.39 0.26
N ASP A 136 9.40 -7.10 0.45
CA ASP A 136 9.22 -6.42 1.72
C ASP A 136 7.74 -6.35 2.13
N ALA A 137 6.85 -5.95 1.21
CA ALA A 137 5.42 -5.87 1.48
C ALA A 137 4.84 -7.26 1.81
N MET A 138 5.27 -8.30 1.08
CA MET A 138 4.87 -9.67 1.37
C MET A 138 5.41 -10.16 2.73
N SER A 139 6.67 -9.88 3.05
CA SER A 139 7.28 -10.23 4.34
C SER A 139 6.49 -9.64 5.50
N TRP A 140 6.20 -8.34 5.47
CA TRP A 140 5.36 -7.66 6.46
C TRP A 140 3.96 -8.26 6.54
N ARG A 141 3.34 -8.56 5.39
CA ARG A 141 2.00 -9.17 5.37
C ARG A 141 1.98 -10.54 6.06
N LEU A 142 2.97 -11.38 5.80
CA LEU A 142 3.06 -12.72 6.41
C LEU A 142 3.32 -12.64 7.92
N VAL A 143 4.14 -11.69 8.38
CA VAL A 143 4.37 -11.43 9.82
C VAL A 143 3.09 -10.93 10.48
N ASN A 144 2.41 -9.93 9.88
CA ASN A 144 1.17 -9.36 10.42
C ASN A 144 0.03 -10.38 10.49
N LEU A 145 0.02 -11.39 9.62
CA LEU A 145 -0.96 -12.49 9.64
C LEU A 145 -0.56 -13.65 10.57
N GLY A 146 0.61 -13.58 11.22
CA GLY A 146 1.14 -14.63 12.09
C GLY A 146 1.59 -15.89 11.36
N ILE A 147 1.81 -15.81 10.04
CA ILE A 147 2.29 -16.94 9.22
C ILE A 147 3.80 -17.11 9.39
N LEU A 148 4.51 -15.99 9.56
CA LEU A 148 5.94 -15.95 9.87
C LEU A 148 6.15 -15.22 11.20
N SER A 149 7.19 -15.59 11.94
CA SER A 149 7.65 -14.82 13.10
C SER A 149 8.41 -13.56 12.66
N SER A 150 8.38 -12.50 13.47
CA SER A 150 9.23 -11.32 13.29
C SER A 150 10.71 -11.64 13.47
#